data_AF-A0A661YTL1-F1
#
_entry.id   AF-A0A661YTL1-F1
#
_cell.length_a   1.000
_cell.length_b   1.000
_cell.length_c   1.000
_cell.angle_alpha   90.00
_cell.angle_beta   90.00
_cell.angle_gamma   90.00
#
_symmetry.space_group_name_H-M   'P 1'
#
loop_
_entity.id
_entity.type
_entity.pdbx_description
1 polymer ?
#
loop_
_entity_poly.entity_id
_entity_poly.type
_entity_poly.pdbx_seq_one_letter_code
_entity_poly.pdbx_strand_id
1 'polypeptide(L)'
;MKLAEEPRPEKAYTDYESVWNNVVNNKASIVEKQTFISSALSVLGKVTLDPKDRLVLNSAVNKITIDLVPSSSKEEFINKVEEFRILKFGDPNYQKLKSELSTISSVYIGEEVYTLKAKLLPLELAAANSSSINKSKVEVVMAKYLIHNQSFITDYEFLGFPFHYFYTAVFLLILFVGICLYYCIATERSMKKIGILED
;
A
#
# COMPACT_ATOMS: atom_id res chain seq x y z
N MET A 1 3.11 20.36 -15.20
CA MET A 1 2.66 21.55 -14.46
C MET A 1 2.57 21.13 -12.99
N LYS A 2 3.63 21.37 -12.19
CA LYS A 2 3.80 20.89 -10.80
C LYS A 2 3.50 22.00 -9.75
N LEU A 3 2.80 23.06 -10.15
CA LEU A 3 2.70 24.30 -9.37
C LEU A 3 1.60 24.30 -8.29
N ALA A 4 0.74 23.29 -8.24
CA ALA A 4 -0.39 23.20 -7.30
C ALA A 4 -0.50 21.84 -6.60
N GLU A 5 0.59 21.07 -6.59
CA GLU A 5 0.68 19.77 -5.91
C GLU A 5 1.78 19.86 -4.85
N GLU A 6 1.44 19.54 -3.61
CA GLU A 6 2.38 19.48 -2.50
C GLU A 6 2.62 18.02 -2.09
N PRO A 7 3.88 17.65 -1.76
CA PRO A 7 4.18 16.31 -1.27
C PRO A 7 3.58 16.15 0.13
N ARG A 8 2.66 15.19 0.28
CA ARG A 8 2.03 14.86 1.56
C ARG A 8 2.42 13.44 1.98
N PRO A 9 3.14 13.29 3.10
CA PRO A 9 3.47 11.96 3.63
C PRO A 9 2.22 11.29 4.21
N GLU A 10 2.06 9.99 3.94
CA GLU A 10 1.14 9.13 4.67
C GLU A 10 1.58 8.98 6.13
N LYS A 11 0.63 8.69 7.03
CA LYS A 11 0.94 8.41 8.45
C LYS A 11 2.02 7.33 8.62
N ALA A 12 2.00 6.29 7.78
CA ALA A 12 3.01 5.23 7.82
C ALA A 12 4.42 5.76 7.54
N TYR A 13 4.57 6.82 6.74
CA TYR A 13 5.86 7.45 6.47
C TYR A 13 6.36 8.22 7.68
N THR A 14 5.50 9.00 8.33
CA THR A 14 5.87 9.76 9.54
C THR A 14 6.24 8.82 10.69
N ASP A 15 5.49 7.73 10.84
CA ASP A 15 5.78 6.68 11.83
C ASP A 15 7.14 6.02 11.54
N TYR A 16 7.41 5.69 10.27
CA TYR A 16 8.70 5.16 9.82
C TYR A 16 9.86 6.12 10.10
N GLU A 17 9.74 7.38 9.69
CA GLU A 17 10.78 8.40 9.82
C GLU A 17 11.18 8.62 11.28
N SER A 18 10.20 8.57 12.19
CA SER A 18 10.43 8.73 13.63
C SER A 18 11.31 7.62 14.24
N VAL A 19 11.27 6.40 13.70
CA VAL A 19 11.99 5.24 14.27
C VAL A 19 13.22 4.82 13.46
N TRP A 20 13.33 5.26 12.21
CA TRP A 20 14.29 4.74 11.24
C TRP A 20 15.74 4.88 11.70
N ASN A 21 16.11 6.05 12.25
CA ASN A 21 17.47 6.29 12.74
C ASN A 21 17.88 5.30 13.83
N ASN A 22 16.97 4.91 14.73
CA ASN A 22 17.27 3.96 15.79
C ASN A 22 17.35 2.53 15.25
N VAL A 23 16.51 2.19 14.28
CA VAL A 23 16.51 0.87 13.62
C VAL A 23 17.83 0.64 12.88
N VAL A 24 18.27 1.62 12.09
CA VAL A 24 19.51 1.56 11.30
C VAL A 24 20.77 1.42 12.15
N ASN A 25 20.74 1.99 13.35
CA ASN A 25 21.85 1.99 14.29
C ASN A 25 21.80 0.83 15.29
N ASN A 26 20.85 -0.11 15.14
CA ASN A 26 20.60 -1.23 16.07
C ASN A 26 20.34 -0.78 17.52
N LYS A 27 19.81 0.44 17.71
CA LYS A 27 19.44 1.00 19.01
C LYS A 27 17.93 1.04 19.24
N ALA A 28 17.15 0.60 18.25
CA ALA A 28 15.70 0.56 18.35
C ALA A 28 15.22 -0.40 19.44
N SER A 29 14.30 0.10 20.26
CA SER A 29 13.47 -0.66 21.17
C SER A 29 12.57 -1.64 20.42
N ILE A 30 11.91 -2.55 21.16
CA ILE A 30 10.95 -3.49 20.61
C ILE A 30 9.82 -2.74 19.87
N VAL A 31 9.25 -1.72 20.50
CA VAL A 31 8.16 -0.94 19.93
C VAL A 31 8.59 -0.24 18.63
N GLU A 32 9.79 0.35 18.60
CA GLU A 32 10.29 1.03 17.39
C GLU A 32 10.51 0.05 16.22
N LYS A 33 11.00 -1.16 16.50
CA LYS A 33 11.11 -2.22 15.49
C LYS A 33 9.74 -2.67 14.97
N GLN A 34 8.75 -2.77 15.86
CA GLN A 34 7.36 -3.09 15.52
C GLN A 34 6.75 -1.99 14.64
N THR A 35 6.92 -0.72 15.01
CA THR A 35 6.50 0.44 14.21
C THR A 35 7.12 0.41 12.82
N PHE A 36 8.43 0.15 12.70
CA PHE A 36 9.10 0.01 11.41
C PHE A 36 8.46 -1.10 10.56
N ILE A 37 8.29 -2.31 11.13
CA ILE A 37 7.69 -3.44 10.41
C ILE A 37 6.28 -3.09 9.95
N SER A 38 5.48 -2.47 10.82
CA SER A 38 4.11 -2.07 10.52
C SER A 38 4.03 -1.06 9.36
N SER A 39 4.93 -0.07 9.34
CA SER A 39 5.05 0.89 8.22
C SER A 39 5.53 0.22 6.93
N ALA A 40 6.53 -0.66 7.01
CA ALA A 40 7.04 -1.39 5.84
C ALA A 40 5.99 -2.35 5.24
N LEU A 41 5.22 -3.05 6.09
CA LEU A 41 4.11 -3.90 5.65
C LEU A 41 2.99 -3.11 4.97
N SER A 42 2.81 -1.84 5.35
CA SER A 42 1.87 -0.94 4.67
C SER A 42 2.29 -0.62 3.23
N VAL A 43 3.61 -0.61 2.95
CA VAL A 43 4.14 -0.52 1.58
C VAL A 43 4.05 -1.86 0.86
N LEU A 44 4.42 -2.96 1.51
CA LEU A 44 4.40 -4.32 0.93
C LEU A 44 2.99 -4.77 0.53
N GLY A 45 1.96 -4.29 1.24
CA GLY A 45 0.56 -4.51 0.88
C GLY A 45 0.09 -3.79 -0.39
N LYS A 46 0.88 -2.88 -0.96
CA LYS A 46 0.49 -2.14 -2.18
C LYS A 46 0.69 -3.00 -3.43
N VAL A 47 -0.36 -3.14 -4.23
CA VAL A 47 -0.37 -3.95 -5.46
C VAL A 47 0.61 -3.43 -6.52
N THR A 48 0.90 -2.13 -6.52
CA THR A 48 1.74 -1.44 -7.51
C THR A 48 3.24 -1.42 -7.15
N LEU A 49 3.66 -2.17 -6.13
CA LEU A 49 5.05 -2.23 -5.69
C LEU A 49 5.93 -2.97 -6.72
N ASP A 50 7.04 -2.34 -7.12
CA ASP A 50 8.02 -2.96 -8.03
C ASP A 50 8.65 -4.19 -7.36
N PRO A 51 8.83 -5.32 -8.07
CA PRO A 51 9.43 -6.53 -7.50
C PRO A 51 10.81 -6.30 -6.87
N LYS A 52 11.65 -5.41 -7.42
CA LYS A 52 12.97 -5.09 -6.87
C LYS A 52 12.86 -4.32 -5.55
N ASP A 53 11.92 -3.39 -5.47
CA ASP A 53 11.66 -2.59 -4.27
C ASP A 53 11.04 -3.48 -3.17
N ARG A 54 10.18 -4.43 -3.55
CA ARG A 54 9.64 -5.46 -2.66
C ARG A 54 10.75 -6.29 -2.00
N LEU A 55 11.73 -6.76 -2.77
CA LEU A 55 12.84 -7.56 -2.23
C LEU A 55 13.67 -6.80 -1.18
N VAL A 56 13.85 -5.49 -1.37
CA VAL A 56 14.54 -4.62 -0.40
C VAL A 56 13.80 -4.60 0.93
N LEU A 57 12.48 -4.37 0.88
CA LEU A 57 11.65 -4.32 2.08
C LEU A 57 11.49 -5.69 2.74
N ASN A 58 11.37 -6.77 1.97
CA ASN A 58 11.27 -8.14 2.50
C ASN A 58 12.51 -8.50 3.31
N SER A 59 13.69 -8.16 2.80
CA SER A 59 14.96 -8.40 3.51
C SER A 59 15.03 -7.60 4.82
N ALA A 60 14.57 -6.35 4.80
CA ALA A 60 14.53 -5.50 5.99
C ALA A 60 13.54 -6.01 7.04
N VAL A 61 12.30 -6.30 6.62
CA VAL A 61 11.24 -6.84 7.48
C VAL A 61 11.66 -8.19 8.06
N ASN A 62 12.23 -9.08 7.25
CA ASN A 62 12.71 -10.38 7.70
C ASN A 62 13.79 -10.25 8.77
N LYS A 63 14.82 -9.44 8.53
CA LYS A 63 15.90 -9.23 9.49
C LYS A 63 15.38 -8.67 10.82
N ILE A 64 14.54 -7.64 10.77
CA ILE A 64 14.03 -6.97 11.98
C ILE A 64 13.03 -7.87 12.72
N THR A 65 12.22 -8.64 12.00
CA THR A 65 11.32 -9.63 12.61
C THR A 65 12.12 -10.70 13.35
N ILE A 66 13.16 -11.28 12.73
CA ILE A 66 14.04 -12.25 13.39
C ILE A 66 14.73 -11.63 14.62
N ASP A 67 15.08 -10.34 14.58
CA ASP A 67 15.67 -9.63 15.72
C ASP A 67 14.68 -9.34 16.85
N LEU A 68 13.37 -9.51 16.63
CA LEU A 68 12.32 -9.46 17.66
C LEU A 68 12.04 -10.83 18.29
N VAL A 69 12.40 -11.92 17.62
CA VAL A 69 12.19 -13.27 18.14
C VAL A 69 13.16 -13.54 19.31
N PRO A 70 12.67 -14.01 20.48
CA PRO A 70 13.52 -14.41 21.59
C PRO A 70 14.56 -15.47 21.19
N SER A 71 15.76 -15.41 21.76
CA SER A 71 16.84 -16.34 21.42
C SER A 71 16.46 -17.82 21.64
N SER A 72 15.58 -18.13 22.59
CA SER A 72 15.11 -19.48 22.88
C SER A 72 14.22 -20.09 21.80
N SER A 73 13.48 -19.26 21.05
CA SER A 73 12.54 -19.71 20.01
C SER A 73 12.98 -19.31 18.59
N LYS A 74 14.12 -18.63 18.47
CA LYS A 74 14.64 -18.09 17.20
C LYS A 74 14.90 -19.20 16.17
N GLU A 75 15.54 -20.28 16.57
CA GLU A 75 15.85 -21.39 15.66
C GLU A 75 14.58 -22.09 15.16
N GLU A 76 13.64 -22.40 16.06
CA GLU A 76 12.34 -22.97 15.69
C GLU A 76 11.57 -22.06 14.73
N PHE A 77 11.55 -20.75 14.99
CA PHE A 77 10.88 -19.78 14.14
C PHE A 77 11.50 -19.73 12.73
N ILE A 78 12.84 -19.67 12.64
CA ILE A 78 13.55 -19.68 11.36
C ILE A 78 13.24 -20.97 10.59
N ASN A 79 13.28 -22.12 11.26
CA ASN A 79 12.97 -23.40 10.63
C ASN A 79 11.54 -23.45 10.07
N LYS A 80 10.55 -22.90 10.78
CA LYS A 80 9.16 -22.78 10.27
C LYS A 80 9.06 -21.86 9.06
N VAL A 81 9.81 -20.76 9.04
CA VAL A 81 9.86 -19.85 7.88
C VAL A 81 10.47 -20.56 6.66
N GLU A 82 11.55 -21.33 6.85
CA GLU A 82 12.17 -22.11 5.76
C GLU A 82 11.26 -23.24 5.28
N GLU A 83 10.57 -23.95 6.18
CA GLU A 83 9.55 -24.94 5.82
C GLU A 83 8.43 -24.29 5.01
N PHE A 84 7.98 -23.09 5.39
CA PHE A 84 6.95 -22.38 4.64
C PHE A 84 7.41 -21.94 3.26
N ARG A 85 8.70 -21.57 3.10
CA ARG A 85 9.29 -21.15 1.83
C ARG A 85 9.27 -22.26 0.76
N ILE A 86 9.41 -23.53 1.16
CA ILE A 86 9.42 -24.66 0.21
C ILE A 86 8.02 -25.14 -0.19
N LEU A 87 7.00 -24.82 0.60
CA LEU A 87 5.61 -25.20 0.31
C LEU A 87 5.05 -24.39 -0.85
N LYS A 88 4.26 -25.06 -1.70
CA LYS A 88 3.59 -24.44 -2.84
C LYS A 88 2.11 -24.20 -2.54
N PHE A 89 1.55 -23.25 -3.26
CA PHE A 89 0.11 -23.02 -3.23
C PHE A 89 -0.62 -24.29 -3.71
N GLY A 90 -1.47 -24.86 -2.85
CA GLY A 90 -2.16 -26.13 -3.10
C GLY A 90 -1.74 -27.25 -2.14
N ASP A 91 -0.61 -27.12 -1.45
CA ASP A 91 -0.22 -28.09 -0.43
C ASP A 91 -1.18 -28.01 0.78
N PRO A 92 -1.66 -29.15 1.32
CA PRO A 92 -2.55 -29.15 2.49
C PRO A 92 -1.94 -28.43 3.71
N ASN A 93 -0.62 -28.50 3.85
CA ASN A 93 0.12 -27.89 4.94
C ASN A 93 0.36 -26.39 4.75
N TYR A 94 0.20 -25.84 3.54
CA TYR A 94 0.49 -24.43 3.24
C TYR A 94 -0.37 -23.48 4.09
N GLN A 95 -1.69 -23.70 4.12
CA GLN A 95 -2.60 -22.83 4.88
C GLN A 95 -2.41 -22.99 6.38
N LYS A 96 -2.14 -24.21 6.84
CA LYS A 96 -1.86 -24.50 8.25
C LYS A 96 -0.62 -23.75 8.72
N LEU A 97 0.52 -23.95 8.04
CA LEU A 97 1.78 -23.32 8.42
C LEU A 97 1.74 -21.80 8.26
N LYS A 98 1.08 -21.29 7.21
CA LYS A 98 0.82 -19.85 7.06
C LYS A 98 0.05 -19.28 8.25
N SER A 99 -1.00 -19.96 8.70
CA SER A 99 -1.83 -19.52 9.83
C SER A 99 -1.05 -19.56 11.16
N GLU A 100 -0.27 -20.61 11.38
CA GLU A 100 0.60 -20.75 12.54
C GLU A 100 1.68 -19.66 12.57
N LEU A 101 2.38 -19.44 11.45
CA LEU A 101 3.36 -18.36 11.33
C LEU A 101 2.72 -16.99 11.51
N SER A 102 1.52 -16.75 10.96
CA SER A 102 0.80 -15.49 11.17
C SER A 102 0.52 -15.26 12.67
N THR A 103 0.10 -16.31 13.39
CA THR A 103 -0.22 -16.23 14.83
C THR A 103 1.03 -16.00 15.67
N ILE A 104 2.13 -16.70 15.39
CA ILE A 104 3.37 -16.55 16.13
C ILE A 104 4.00 -15.18 15.85
N SER A 105 4.08 -14.81 14.57
CA SER A 105 4.72 -13.56 14.16
C SER A 105 3.92 -12.32 14.59
N SER A 106 2.58 -12.38 14.67
CA SER A 106 1.75 -11.27 15.14
C SER A 106 2.11 -10.85 16.57
N VAL A 107 2.43 -11.81 17.44
CA VAL A 107 2.88 -11.55 18.82
C VAL A 107 4.19 -10.77 18.83
N TYR A 108 5.15 -11.15 17.97
CA TYR A 108 6.45 -10.48 17.92
C TYR A 108 6.36 -9.09 17.32
N ILE A 109 5.54 -8.89 16.28
CA ILE A 109 5.37 -7.58 15.64
C ILE A 109 4.37 -6.66 16.37
N GLY A 110 3.70 -7.15 17.42
CA GLY A 110 2.75 -6.35 18.19
C GLY A 110 1.46 -6.02 17.43
N GLU A 111 1.03 -6.88 16.50
CA GLU A 111 -0.19 -6.71 15.71
C GLU A 111 -1.21 -7.80 16.08
N GLU A 112 -2.50 -7.55 15.84
CA GLU A 112 -3.53 -8.57 16.05
C GLU A 112 -3.48 -9.63 14.94
N VAL A 113 -3.74 -10.89 15.31
CA VAL A 113 -3.65 -12.07 14.41
C VAL A 113 -4.51 -11.91 13.14
N TYR A 114 -5.64 -11.23 13.24
CA TYR A 114 -6.60 -11.11 12.13
C TYR A 114 -6.31 -9.96 11.17
N THR A 115 -5.33 -9.10 11.48
CA THR A 115 -4.95 -7.98 10.62
C THR A 115 -4.36 -8.46 9.31
N LEU A 116 -4.50 -7.64 8.26
CA LEU A 116 -3.86 -7.91 6.98
C LEU A 116 -2.33 -7.97 7.12
N LYS A 117 -1.75 -7.13 7.97
CA LYS A 117 -0.30 -7.09 8.24
C LYS A 117 0.21 -8.42 8.79
N ALA A 118 -0.46 -8.97 9.81
CA ALA A 118 -0.12 -10.28 10.36
C ALA A 118 -0.23 -11.41 9.32
N LYS A 119 -1.25 -11.37 8.45
CA LYS A 119 -1.47 -12.37 7.39
C LYS A 119 -0.50 -12.24 6.21
N LEU A 120 0.04 -11.05 5.97
CA LEU A 120 1.01 -10.76 4.92
C LEU A 120 2.41 -11.20 5.33
N LEU A 121 2.76 -11.02 6.60
CA LEU A 121 4.12 -11.21 7.08
C LEU A 121 4.75 -12.58 6.72
N PRO A 122 4.09 -13.75 6.90
CA PRO A 122 4.69 -15.02 6.52
C PRO A 122 5.12 -15.10 5.05
N LEU A 123 4.36 -14.45 4.15
CA LEU A 123 4.67 -14.41 2.72
C LEU A 123 5.93 -13.60 2.46
N GLU A 124 6.09 -12.48 3.16
CA GLU A 124 7.25 -11.59 2.99
C GLU A 124 8.52 -12.18 3.64
N LEU A 125 8.38 -12.91 4.75
CA LEU A 125 9.47 -13.68 5.36
C LEU A 125 9.95 -14.81 4.43
N ALA A 126 9.03 -15.56 3.84
CA ALA A 126 9.37 -16.61 2.87
C ALA A 126 10.01 -16.03 1.60
N ALA A 127 9.58 -14.86 1.13
CA ALA A 127 10.12 -14.20 -0.05
C ALA A 127 11.45 -13.46 0.17
N ALA A 128 11.92 -13.33 1.42
CA ALA A 128 13.17 -12.65 1.72
C ALA A 128 14.38 -13.48 1.27
N ASN A 129 15.21 -12.91 0.40
CA ASN A 129 16.38 -13.59 -0.17
C ASN A 129 17.70 -13.20 0.51
N SER A 130 17.68 -12.29 1.48
CA SER A 130 18.86 -11.82 2.20
C SER A 130 18.53 -11.45 3.64
N SER A 131 19.49 -11.71 4.53
CA SER A 131 19.45 -11.27 5.92
C SER A 131 20.05 -9.87 6.13
N SER A 132 20.49 -9.21 5.06
CA SER A 132 21.14 -7.89 5.12
C SER A 132 20.18 -6.76 4.73
N ILE A 133 20.27 -5.63 5.44
CA ILE A 133 19.44 -4.45 5.19
C ILE A 133 20.21 -3.45 4.34
N ASN A 134 19.71 -3.17 3.14
CA ASN A 134 20.22 -2.08 2.32
C ASN A 134 19.57 -0.75 2.72
N LYS A 135 20.19 -0.06 3.69
CA LYS A 135 19.67 1.14 4.36
C LYS A 135 19.23 2.23 3.38
N SER A 136 20.09 2.62 2.44
CA SER A 136 19.79 3.70 1.49
C SER A 136 18.65 3.34 0.54
N LYS A 137 18.53 2.06 0.14
CA LYS A 137 17.40 1.62 -0.69
C LYS A 137 16.09 1.61 0.10
N VAL A 138 16.09 1.24 1.38
CA VAL A 138 14.87 1.27 2.21
C VAL A 138 14.31 2.69 2.29
N GLU A 139 15.16 3.69 2.54
CA GLU A 139 14.74 5.12 2.57
C GLU A 139 14.07 5.55 1.26
N VAL A 140 14.72 5.24 0.13
CA VAL A 140 14.20 5.59 -1.20
C VAL A 140 12.86 4.90 -1.47
N VAL A 141 12.73 3.62 -1.12
CA VAL A 141 11.48 2.87 -1.33
C VAL A 141 10.37 3.39 -0.43
N MET A 142 10.64 3.61 0.85
CA MET A 142 9.64 4.13 1.79
C MET A 142 9.13 5.51 1.36
N ALA A 143 10.02 6.43 0.97
CA ALA A 143 9.65 7.74 0.45
C ALA A 143 8.85 7.65 -0.85
N LYS A 144 9.31 6.82 -1.80
CA LYS A 144 8.65 6.64 -3.11
C LYS A 144 7.19 6.17 -3.01
N TYR A 145 6.88 5.29 -2.06
CA TYR A 145 5.55 4.69 -1.96
C TYR A 145 4.64 5.31 -0.91
N LEU A 146 5.16 6.11 0.02
CA LEU A 146 4.38 6.71 1.11
C LEU A 146 4.29 8.24 1.05
N ILE A 147 5.03 8.89 0.15
CA ILE A 147 4.86 10.32 -0.14
C ILE A 147 4.14 10.43 -1.46
N HIS A 148 2.93 10.99 -1.44
CA HIS A 148 2.17 11.27 -2.65
C HIS A 148 2.06 12.76 -2.87
N ASN A 149 1.96 13.15 -4.13
CA ASN A 149 1.59 14.52 -4.48
C ASN A 149 0.07 14.65 -4.33
N GLN A 150 -0.38 15.55 -3.47
CA GLN A 150 -1.80 15.90 -3.35
C GLN A 150 -2.02 17.33 -3.83
N SER A 151 -3.17 17.56 -4.47
CA SER A 151 -3.55 18.88 -4.93
C SER A 151 -4.62 19.47 -4.01
N PHE A 152 -4.57 20.79 -3.81
CA PHE A 152 -5.59 21.52 -3.04
C PHE A 152 -7.03 21.26 -3.54
N ILE A 153 -7.21 21.00 -4.84
CA ILE A 153 -8.53 20.76 -5.45
C ILE A 153 -9.16 19.46 -4.94
N THR A 154 -8.35 18.44 -4.64
CA THR A 154 -8.87 17.16 -4.13
C THR A 154 -9.17 17.19 -2.64
N ASP A 155 -8.47 18.05 -1.90
CA ASP A 155 -8.54 18.15 -0.43
C ASP A 155 -9.60 19.15 0.05
N TYR A 156 -10.12 20.01 -0.84
CA TYR A 156 -11.20 20.92 -0.49
C TYR A 156 -12.48 20.14 -0.18
N GLU A 157 -13.07 20.37 1.00
CA GLU A 157 -14.36 19.81 1.39
C GLU A 157 -15.45 20.86 1.18
N PHE A 158 -16.55 20.46 0.55
CA PHE A 158 -17.74 21.28 0.37
C PHE A 158 -18.93 20.56 0.99
N LEU A 159 -19.60 21.19 1.96
CA LEU A 159 -20.75 20.62 2.69
C LEU A 159 -20.47 19.24 3.32
N GLY A 160 -19.24 19.01 3.78
CA GLY A 160 -18.83 17.76 4.45
C GLY A 160 -18.53 16.59 3.52
N PHE A 161 -18.40 16.84 2.21
CA PHE A 161 -17.92 15.85 1.25
C PHE A 161 -16.79 16.40 0.37
N PRO A 162 -15.90 15.54 -0.16
CA PRO A 162 -14.81 16.00 -1.02
C PRO A 162 -15.34 16.72 -2.26
N PHE A 163 -14.83 17.93 -2.51
CA PHE A 163 -15.26 18.81 -3.59
C PHE A 163 -15.13 18.17 -4.97
N HIS A 164 -14.21 17.22 -5.13
CA HIS A 164 -14.04 16.53 -6.40
C HIS A 164 -15.27 15.72 -6.82
N TYR A 165 -16.03 15.17 -5.87
CA TYR A 165 -17.30 14.53 -6.17
C TYR A 165 -18.36 15.55 -6.59
N PHE A 166 -18.39 16.73 -5.95
CA PHE A 166 -19.31 17.82 -6.30
C PHE A 166 -19.11 18.28 -7.75
N TYR A 167 -17.88 18.68 -8.10
CA TYR A 167 -17.62 19.23 -9.43
C TYR A 167 -17.84 18.14 -10.50
N THR A 168 -17.51 16.88 -10.20
CA THR A 168 -17.72 15.78 -11.16
C THR A 168 -19.20 15.62 -11.46
N ALA A 169 -20.07 15.67 -10.45
CA ALA A 169 -21.51 15.58 -10.64
C ALA A 169 -22.07 16.75 -11.46
N VAL A 170 -21.69 17.99 -11.13
CA VAL A 170 -22.11 19.20 -11.87
C VAL A 170 -21.60 19.17 -13.31
N PHE A 171 -20.34 18.78 -13.50
CA PHE A 171 -19.73 18.63 -14.82
C PHE A 171 -20.49 17.61 -15.68
N LEU A 172 -20.79 16.43 -15.12
CA LEU A 172 -21.54 15.39 -15.84
C LEU A 172 -22.96 15.85 -16.18
N LEU A 173 -23.62 16.61 -15.31
CA LEU A 173 -24.94 17.18 -15.58
C LEU A 173 -24.91 18.18 -16.75
N ILE A 174 -23.96 19.11 -16.72
CA ILE A 174 -23.79 20.10 -17.81
C ILE A 174 -23.45 19.38 -19.12
N LEU A 175 -22.54 18.41 -19.08
CA LEU A 175 -22.17 17.59 -20.23
C LEU A 175 -23.39 16.85 -20.80
N PHE A 176 -24.21 16.24 -19.93
CA PHE A 176 -25.43 15.55 -20.33
C PHE A 176 -26.43 16.48 -21.02
N VAL A 177 -26.74 17.63 -20.40
CA VAL A 177 -27.63 18.65 -21.01
C VAL A 177 -27.07 19.14 -22.34
N GLY A 178 -25.76 19.38 -22.41
CA GLY A 178 -25.08 19.78 -23.65
C GLY A 178 -25.21 18.74 -24.76
N ILE A 179 -25.08 17.45 -24.43
CA ILE A 179 -25.28 16.35 -25.38
C ILE A 179 -26.74 16.28 -25.84
N CYS A 180 -27.72 16.44 -24.94
CA CYS A 180 -29.14 16.47 -25.30
C CYS A 180 -29.46 17.62 -26.25
N LEU A 181 -28.95 18.82 -25.96
CA LEU A 181 -29.15 20.00 -26.82
C LEU A 181 -28.47 19.82 -28.18
N TYR A 182 -27.23 19.32 -28.20
CA TYR A 182 -26.54 18.98 -29.44
C TYR A 182 -27.31 17.95 -30.27
N TYR A 183 -27.85 16.91 -29.63
CA TYR A 183 -28.65 15.89 -30.29
C TYR A 183 -29.90 16.50 -30.95
N CYS A 184 -30.66 17.33 -30.24
CA CYS A 184 -31.83 18.01 -30.81
C CYS A 184 -31.46 18.88 -32.02
N ILE A 185 -30.36 19.64 -31.94
CA ILE A 185 -29.88 20.47 -33.07
C ILE A 185 -29.44 19.58 -34.25
N ALA A 186 -28.73 18.48 -33.97
CA ALA A 186 -28.23 17.58 -34.99
C ALA A 186 -29.36 16.82 -35.71
N THR A 187 -30.39 16.38 -34.98
CA THR A 187 -31.56 15.72 -35.57
C THR A 187 -32.38 16.69 -36.40
N GLU A 188 -32.65 17.90 -35.92
CA GLU A 188 -33.37 18.93 -36.68
C GLU A 188 -32.63 19.27 -37.99
N ARG A 189 -31.31 19.48 -37.93
CA ARG A 189 -30.47 19.69 -39.13
C ARG A 189 -30.54 18.51 -40.10
N SER A 190 -30.59 17.29 -39.58
CA SER A 190 -30.69 16.08 -40.41
C SER A 190 -32.07 15.95 -41.07
N MET A 191 -33.14 16.24 -40.34
CA MET A 191 -34.52 16.22 -40.85
C MET A 191 -34.76 17.29 -41.92
N LYS A 192 -34.22 18.51 -41.73
CA LYS A 192 -34.23 19.58 -42.75
C LYS A 192 -33.49 19.16 -44.02
N LYS A 193 -32.32 18.51 -43.89
CA LYS A 193 -31.57 17.99 -45.05
C LYS A 193 -32.31 16.93 -45.85
N ILE A 194 -33.17 16.13 -45.20
CA ILE A 194 -33.91 15.03 -45.83
C ILE A 194 -35.29 15.50 -46.33
N GLY A 195 -35.68 16.77 -46.08
CA GLY A 195 -36.93 17.35 -46.57
C GLY A 195 -38.18 16.92 -45.78
N ILE A 196 -38.01 16.52 -44.51
CA ILE A 196 -39.12 16.06 -43.65
C ILE A 196 -39.81 17.23 -42.92
N LEU A 197 -39.12 18.35 -42.74
CA LEU A 197 -39.66 19.57 -42.13
C LEU A 197 -39.76 20.66 -43.21
N GLU A 198 -40.98 21.15 -43.47
CA GLU A 198 -41.23 22.37 -44.26
C GLU A 198 -40.89 23.61 -43.40
N ASP A 199 -40.36 24.65 -44.07
CA ASP A 199 -39.81 25.88 -43.44
C ASP A 199 -40.78 26.63 -42.52
#